data_AF-A0A317C853-F1
#
_entry.id   AF-A0A317C853-F1
#
_cell.length_a   1.000
_cell.length_b   1.000
_cell.length_c   1.000
_cell.angle_alpha   90.00
_cell.angle_beta   90.00
_cell.angle_gamma   90.00
#
_symmetry.space_group_name_H-M   'P 1'
#
loop_
_entity.id
_entity.type
_entity.pdbx_description
1 polymer ?
#
loop_
_entity_poly.entity_id
_entity_poly.type
_entity_poly.pdbx_seq_one_letter_code
_entity_poly.pdbx_strand_id
1 'polypeptide(L)'
;MKEITPLLEQYNGLVNVIMNTDYSVKEYQATEKQLASTLKQMKGKLSREHLHNITRITQVLNSETVMVPMAETVSSIESQESFEYLLNQFLECFEDGRNESATAEACYQAMLKLDPQRVQREAIDQHPFFM
;
A
#
# COMPACT_ATOMS: atom_id res chain seq x y z
N MET A 1 -5.28 -22.86 3.98
CA MET A 1 -5.83 -21.64 3.35
C MET A 1 -7.31 -21.44 3.71
N LYS A 2 -7.69 -21.30 4.98
CA LYS A 2 -9.09 -21.00 5.39
C LYS A 2 -9.27 -19.66 6.11
N GLU A 3 -8.19 -18.94 6.43
CA GLU A 3 -8.25 -17.74 7.27
C GLU A 3 -8.20 -16.42 6.50
N ILE A 4 -7.79 -16.42 5.22
CA ILE A 4 -7.62 -15.16 4.46
C ILE A 4 -8.88 -14.72 3.73
N THR A 5 -9.75 -15.65 3.31
CA THR A 5 -10.98 -15.33 2.58
C THR A 5 -11.89 -14.35 3.34
N PRO A 6 -12.16 -14.53 4.65
CA PRO A 6 -12.98 -13.57 5.39
C PRO A 6 -12.33 -12.18 5.47
N LEU A 7 -10.99 -12.12 5.57
CA LEU A 7 -10.25 -10.85 5.60
C LEU A 7 -10.31 -10.12 4.24
N LEU A 8 -10.22 -10.87 3.14
CA LEU A 8 -10.36 -10.32 1.79
C LEU A 8 -11.78 -9.83 1.52
N GLU A 9 -12.80 -10.56 1.97
CA GLU A 9 -14.20 -10.13 1.88
C GLU A 9 -14.44 -8.84 2.68
N GLN A 10 -13.95 -8.77 3.92
CA GLN A 10 -14.01 -7.56 4.74
C GLN A 10 -13.28 -6.39 4.05
N TYR A 11 -12.07 -6.63 3.57
CA TYR A 11 -11.28 -5.62 2.86
C TYR A 11 -12.03 -5.08 1.64
N ASN A 12 -12.52 -5.96 0.77
CA ASN A 12 -13.26 -5.59 -0.43
C ASN A 12 -14.55 -4.82 -0.11
N GLY A 13 -15.23 -5.18 0.98
CA GLY A 13 -16.38 -4.43 1.49
C GLY A 13 -16.02 -2.99 1.83
N LEU A 14 -14.94 -2.78 2.58
CA LEU A 14 -14.46 -1.45 2.96
C LEU A 14 -13.97 -0.63 1.75
N VAL A 15 -13.30 -1.26 0.79
CA VAL A 15 -12.89 -0.61 -0.47
C VAL A 15 -14.10 -0.15 -1.26
N ASN A 16 -15.10 -1.02 -1.44
CA ASN A 16 -16.33 -0.67 -2.16
C ASN A 16 -17.08 0.48 -1.48
N VAL A 17 -17.06 0.53 -0.15
CA VAL A 17 -17.62 1.61 0.65
C VAL A 17 -16.96 2.95 0.31
N ILE A 18 -15.61 3.02 0.31
CA ILE A 18 -14.86 4.23 -0.05
C ILE A 18 -15.11 4.65 -1.49
N MET A 19 -15.19 3.70 -2.43
CA MET A 19 -15.30 4.00 -3.86
C MET A 19 -16.69 4.53 -4.30
N ASN A 20 -17.76 4.33 -3.51
CA ASN A 20 -19.13 4.49 -4.02
C ASN A 20 -20.07 5.39 -3.18
N THR A 21 -19.60 6.12 -2.17
CA THR A 21 -20.52 6.78 -1.20
C THR A 21 -20.09 8.20 -0.78
N ASP A 22 -21.07 9.11 -0.62
CA ASP A 22 -20.92 10.43 0.02
C ASP A 22 -20.84 10.28 1.55
N TYR A 23 -19.64 10.08 2.10
CA TYR A 23 -19.42 9.98 3.54
C TYR A 23 -19.14 11.32 4.20
N SER A 24 -19.52 11.44 5.48
CA SER A 24 -18.95 12.47 6.33
C SER A 24 -17.45 12.18 6.57
N VAL A 25 -16.67 13.23 6.83
CA VAL A 25 -15.23 13.11 7.14
C VAL A 25 -14.95 12.10 8.25
N LYS A 26 -15.84 11.99 9.25
CA LYS A 26 -15.68 11.06 10.38
C LYS A 26 -15.83 9.60 9.96
N GLU A 27 -16.80 9.30 9.10
CA GLU A 27 -17.04 7.94 8.62
C GLU A 27 -15.91 7.51 7.69
N TYR A 28 -15.40 8.42 6.86
CA TYR A 28 -14.23 8.18 6.03
C TYR A 28 -13.00 7.79 6.87
N GLN A 29 -12.65 8.59 7.88
CA GLN A 29 -11.55 8.30 8.80
C GLN A 29 -11.72 6.98 9.58
N ALA A 30 -12.96 6.62 9.92
CA ALA A 30 -13.24 5.34 10.57
C ALA A 30 -12.98 4.16 9.63
N THR A 31 -13.43 4.27 8.38
CA THR A 31 -13.22 3.26 7.33
C THR A 31 -11.73 3.09 7.02
N GLU A 32 -10.96 4.18 6.90
CA GLU A 32 -9.51 4.12 6.71
C GLU A 32 -8.79 3.36 7.82
N LYS A 33 -9.19 3.60 9.09
CA LYS A 33 -8.64 2.86 10.24
C LYS A 33 -8.96 1.36 10.17
N GLN A 34 -10.16 1.01 9.73
CA GLN A 34 -10.55 -0.38 9.54
C GLN A 34 -9.75 -1.03 8.41
N LEU A 35 -9.59 -0.36 7.27
CA LEU A 35 -8.75 -0.82 6.17
C LEU A 35 -7.30 -1.06 6.61
N ALA A 36 -6.71 -0.09 7.30
CA ALA A 36 -5.36 -0.18 7.86
C ALA A 36 -5.21 -1.40 8.79
N SER A 37 -6.21 -1.65 9.64
CA SER A 37 -6.23 -2.81 10.53
C SER A 37 -6.32 -4.13 9.75
N THR A 38 -7.21 -4.20 8.75
CA THR A 38 -7.39 -5.40 7.93
C THR A 38 -6.13 -5.70 7.10
N LEU A 39 -5.48 -4.68 6.52
CA LEU A 39 -4.19 -4.83 5.83
C LEU A 39 -3.12 -5.46 6.74
N LYS A 40 -2.97 -4.92 7.96
CA LYS A 40 -2.03 -5.47 8.95
C LYS A 40 -2.32 -6.94 9.29
N GLN A 41 -3.60 -7.34 9.35
CA GLN A 41 -3.99 -8.73 9.62
C GLN A 41 -3.76 -9.68 8.43
N MET A 42 -3.73 -9.16 7.21
CA MET A 42 -3.44 -9.92 5.98
C MET A 42 -1.95 -10.05 5.67
N LYS A 43 -1.10 -9.22 6.28
CA LYS A 43 0.37 -9.27 6.12
C LYS A 43 0.92 -10.70 6.32
N GLY A 44 1.70 -11.16 5.35
CA GLY A 44 2.31 -12.51 5.34
C GLY A 44 1.36 -13.65 4.98
N LYS A 45 0.09 -13.36 4.67
CA LYS A 45 -0.90 -14.38 4.28
C LYS A 45 -1.26 -14.29 2.79
N LEU A 46 -0.95 -13.17 2.15
CA LEU A 46 -1.28 -12.88 0.76
C LEU A 46 -0.26 -13.52 -0.18
N SER A 47 -0.72 -13.80 -1.39
CA SER A 47 0.08 -14.30 -2.51
C SER A 47 -0.01 -13.33 -3.68
N ARG A 48 0.79 -13.55 -4.73
CA ARG A 48 0.82 -12.73 -5.94
C ARG A 48 -0.55 -12.54 -6.58
N GLU A 49 -1.44 -13.53 -6.52
CA GLU A 49 -2.79 -13.46 -7.09
C GLU A 49 -3.68 -12.39 -6.42
N HIS A 50 -3.35 -12.01 -5.18
CA HIS A 50 -4.10 -11.04 -4.41
C HIS A 50 -3.68 -9.60 -4.67
N LEU A 51 -2.49 -9.39 -5.26
CA LEU A 51 -1.86 -8.07 -5.39
C LEU A 51 -2.78 -7.05 -6.06
N HIS A 52 -3.32 -7.38 -7.24
CA HIS A 52 -4.21 -6.48 -7.97
C HIS A 52 -5.44 -6.07 -7.16
N ASN A 53 -6.02 -7.01 -6.41
CA ASN A 53 -7.23 -6.75 -5.63
C ASN A 53 -6.95 -5.85 -4.43
N ILE A 54 -5.83 -6.08 -3.72
CA ILE A 54 -5.51 -5.27 -2.55
C ILE A 54 -5.08 -3.86 -2.96
N THR A 55 -4.40 -3.68 -4.10
CA THR A 55 -3.88 -2.36 -4.48
C THR A 55 -4.89 -1.45 -5.15
N ARG A 56 -6.05 -1.95 -5.59
CA ARG A 56 -7.07 -1.17 -6.31
C ARG A 56 -7.53 0.09 -5.57
N ILE A 57 -7.52 0.09 -4.23
CA ILE A 57 -7.94 1.23 -3.43
C ILE A 57 -7.10 2.50 -3.68
N THR A 58 -5.85 2.35 -4.12
CA THR A 58 -4.94 3.48 -4.40
C THR A 58 -5.43 4.40 -5.50
N GLN A 59 -6.34 3.92 -6.36
CA GLN A 59 -6.98 4.74 -7.41
C GLN A 59 -7.86 5.85 -6.85
N VAL A 60 -8.30 5.73 -5.59
CA VAL A 60 -9.26 6.65 -4.96
C VAL A 60 -8.81 7.13 -3.57
N LEU A 61 -7.69 6.62 -3.08
CA LEU A 61 -7.21 6.87 -1.72
C LEU A 61 -5.69 6.89 -1.69
N ASN A 62 -5.13 7.99 -1.18
CA ASN A 62 -3.69 8.16 -0.94
C ASN A 62 -3.36 8.48 0.52
N SER A 63 -4.28 8.29 1.45
CA SER A 63 -4.03 8.68 2.84
C SER A 63 -2.94 7.82 3.48
N GLU A 64 -2.06 8.48 4.23
CA GLU A 64 -0.96 7.84 4.95
C GLU A 64 -1.45 6.68 5.83
N THR A 65 -2.62 6.84 6.47
CA THR A 65 -3.27 5.84 7.33
C THR A 65 -3.40 4.48 6.66
N VAL A 66 -3.69 4.45 5.36
CA VAL A 66 -3.86 3.20 4.59
C VAL A 66 -2.62 2.87 3.80
N MET A 67 -1.95 3.87 3.21
CA MET A 67 -0.82 3.67 2.31
C MET A 67 0.42 3.09 3.01
N VAL A 68 0.72 3.49 4.25
CA VAL A 68 1.84 2.92 5.01
C VAL A 68 1.60 1.42 5.31
N PRO A 69 0.45 1.00 5.90
CA PRO A 69 0.12 -0.43 6.03
C PRO A 69 0.05 -1.18 4.71
N MET A 70 -0.37 -0.51 3.63
CA MET A 70 -0.40 -1.10 2.28
C MET A 70 1.01 -1.48 1.83
N ALA A 71 1.98 -0.58 1.94
CA ALA A 71 3.36 -0.83 1.55
C ALA A 71 3.94 -2.05 2.30
N GLU A 72 3.74 -2.11 3.62
CA GLU A 72 4.15 -3.26 4.42
C GLU A 72 3.48 -4.57 4.00
N THR A 73 2.19 -4.51 3.68
CA THR A 73 1.39 -5.67 3.29
C THR A 73 1.82 -6.20 1.92
N VAL A 74 2.00 -5.31 0.94
CA VAL A 74 2.46 -5.68 -0.41
C VAL A 74 3.88 -6.23 -0.38
N SER A 75 4.77 -5.69 0.47
CA SER A 75 6.12 -6.23 0.66
C SER A 75 6.12 -7.69 1.13
N SER A 76 5.08 -8.13 1.83
CA SER A 76 4.99 -9.52 2.33
C SER A 76 4.59 -10.56 1.27
N ILE A 77 4.22 -10.11 0.07
CA ILE A 77 3.90 -10.98 -1.07
C ILE A 77 5.18 -11.48 -1.77
N GLU A 78 6.31 -10.79 -1.58
CA GLU A 78 7.65 -11.21 -2.05
C GLU A 78 7.69 -11.54 -3.56
N SER A 79 7.17 -10.61 -4.37
CA SER A 79 7.13 -10.76 -5.84
C SER A 79 7.74 -9.55 -6.55
N GLN A 80 8.17 -9.74 -7.80
CA GLN A 80 8.63 -8.65 -8.66
C GLN A 80 7.53 -7.60 -8.82
N GLU A 81 6.29 -8.03 -9.01
CA GLU A 81 5.15 -7.12 -9.15
C GLU A 81 4.89 -6.30 -7.87
N SER A 82 5.15 -6.88 -6.70
CA SER A 82 5.11 -6.15 -5.44
C SER A 82 6.16 -5.04 -5.43
N PHE A 83 7.38 -5.32 -5.91
CA PHE A 83 8.44 -4.31 -6.01
C PHE A 83 8.03 -3.20 -6.98
N GLU A 84 7.56 -3.53 -8.19
CA GLU A 84 7.15 -2.52 -9.17
C GLU A 84 6.02 -1.64 -8.65
N TYR A 85 5.04 -2.24 -7.96
CA TYR A 85 3.98 -1.49 -7.32
C TYR A 85 4.53 -0.49 -6.29
N LEU A 86 5.42 -0.93 -5.40
CA LEU A 86 6.01 -0.08 -4.37
C LEU A 86 6.87 1.04 -4.97
N LEU A 87 7.59 0.77 -6.06
CA LEU A 87 8.36 1.78 -6.79
C LEU A 87 7.45 2.84 -7.40
N ASN A 88 6.38 2.42 -8.08
CA ASN A 88 5.42 3.37 -8.64
C ASN A 88 4.77 4.23 -7.55
N GLN A 89 4.35 3.61 -6.43
CA GLN A 89 3.78 4.36 -5.31
C GLN A 89 4.79 5.31 -4.65
N PHE A 90 6.06 4.93 -4.56
CA PHE A 90 7.13 5.82 -4.11
C PHE A 90 7.27 7.05 -5.00
N LEU A 91 7.28 6.87 -6.32
CA LEU A 91 7.41 7.97 -7.28
C LEU A 91 6.17 8.89 -7.25
N GLU A 92 4.97 8.31 -7.22
CA GLU A 92 3.69 9.04 -7.14
C GLU A 92 3.59 9.93 -5.88
N CYS A 93 4.33 9.64 -4.80
CA CYS A 93 4.35 10.48 -3.60
C CYS A 93 4.90 11.89 -3.84
N PHE A 94 5.61 12.11 -4.95
CA PHE A 94 6.27 13.37 -5.32
C PHE A 94 5.75 13.98 -6.63
N GLU A 95 4.77 13.33 -7.27
CA GLU A 95 4.15 13.84 -8.49
C GLU A 95 3.12 14.93 -8.18
N ASP A 96 2.87 15.82 -9.15
CA ASP A 96 1.86 16.88 -9.06
C ASP A 96 1.95 17.80 -7.83
N GLY A 97 3.16 17.97 -7.27
CA GLY A 97 3.41 18.78 -6.08
C GLY A 97 3.00 18.13 -4.76
N ARG A 98 2.69 16.83 -4.77
CA ARG A 98 2.51 16.02 -3.55
C ARG A 98 3.84 15.88 -2.81
N ASN A 99 3.74 15.68 -1.50
CA ASN A 99 4.88 15.36 -0.64
C ASN A 99 4.43 14.44 0.48
N GLU A 100 4.23 13.17 0.14
CA GLU A 100 3.76 12.14 1.07
C GLU A 100 4.93 11.40 1.69
N SER A 101 5.74 12.12 2.47
CA SER A 101 7.04 11.62 2.97
C SER A 101 6.93 10.31 3.75
N ALA A 102 5.88 10.14 4.55
CA ALA A 102 5.68 8.91 5.33
C ALA A 102 5.35 7.69 4.43
N THR A 103 4.52 7.88 3.41
CA THR A 103 4.21 6.84 2.42
C THR A 103 5.44 6.50 1.60
N ALA A 104 6.20 7.50 1.15
CA ALA A 104 7.42 7.31 0.38
C ALA A 104 8.47 6.52 1.19
N GLU A 105 8.72 6.90 2.44
CA GLU A 105 9.62 6.16 3.33
C GLU A 105 9.16 4.71 3.53
N ALA A 106 7.87 4.48 3.75
CA ALA A 106 7.34 3.12 3.89
C ALA A 106 7.52 2.28 2.62
N CYS A 107 7.30 2.86 1.44
CA CYS A 107 7.54 2.19 0.15
C CYS A 107 9.02 1.89 -0.06
N TYR A 108 9.91 2.81 0.28
CA TYR A 108 11.35 2.61 0.21
C TYR A 108 11.83 1.48 1.12
N GLN A 109 11.44 1.50 2.40
CA GLN A 109 11.79 0.43 3.35
C GLN A 109 11.22 -0.93 2.91
N ALA A 110 10.03 -0.94 2.32
CA ALA A 110 9.43 -2.14 1.74
C ALA A 110 10.22 -2.66 0.53
N MET A 111 10.68 -1.79 -0.38
CA MET A 111 11.53 -2.16 -1.51
C MET A 111 12.90 -2.68 -1.04
N LEU A 112 13.53 -2.01 -0.07
CA LEU A 112 14.79 -2.45 0.55
C LEU A 112 14.67 -3.85 1.15
N LYS A 113 13.54 -4.16 1.78
CA LYS A 113 13.27 -5.49 2.34
C LYS A 113 13.14 -6.55 1.25
N LEU A 114 12.53 -6.20 0.12
CA LEU A 114 12.30 -7.12 -1.00
C LEU A 114 13.58 -7.41 -1.79
N ASP A 115 14.27 -6.36 -2.23
CA ASP A 115 15.48 -6.48 -3.06
C ASP A 115 16.40 -5.27 -2.84
N PRO A 116 17.29 -5.33 -1.84
CA PRO A 116 18.20 -4.23 -1.53
C PRO A 116 19.24 -4.02 -2.64
N GLN A 117 19.58 -5.07 -3.39
CA GLN A 117 20.53 -4.95 -4.51
C GLN A 117 19.91 -4.17 -5.65
N ARG A 118 18.62 -4.42 -5.95
CA ARG A 118 17.88 -3.66 -6.94
C ARG A 118 17.73 -2.20 -6.57
N VAL A 119 17.43 -1.89 -5.31
CA VAL A 119 17.35 -0.51 -4.81
C VAL A 119 18.62 0.28 -5.16
N GLN A 120 19.79 -0.29 -4.90
CA GLN A 120 21.08 0.34 -5.24
C GLN A 120 21.34 0.37 -6.74
N ARG A 121 21.08 -0.73 -7.45
CA ARG A 121 21.32 -0.85 -8.90
C ARG A 121 20.51 0.16 -9.71
N GLU A 122 19.29 0.44 -9.26
CA GLU A 122 18.37 1.38 -9.90
C GLU A 122 18.45 2.79 -9.27
N ALA A 123 19.42 3.02 -8.37
CA ALA A 123 19.69 4.30 -7.71
C ALA A 123 18.46 4.91 -7.00
N ILE A 124 17.57 4.07 -6.49
CA ILE A 124 16.37 4.51 -5.75
C ILE A 124 16.78 5.18 -4.44
N ASP A 125 17.86 4.71 -3.80
CA ASP A 125 18.47 5.28 -2.61
C ASP A 125 19.14 6.66 -2.84
N GLN A 126 19.26 7.09 -4.10
CA GLN A 126 19.79 8.39 -4.49
C GLN A 126 18.69 9.39 -4.86
N HIS A 127 17.41 9.01 -4.71
CA HIS A 127 16.30 9.88 -5.04
C HIS A 127 16.37 11.19 -4.23
N PRO A 128 16.04 12.37 -4.82
CA PRO A 128 16.10 13.66 -4.13
C PRO A 128 15.28 13.77 -2.84
N PHE A 129 14.33 12.86 -2.63
CA PHE A 129 13.63 12.71 -1.35
C PHE A 129 14.58 12.55 -0.14
N PHE A 130 15.74 11.92 -0.34
CA PHE A 130 16.71 11.65 0.73
C PHE A 130 17.74 12.76 0.95
N MET A 131 17.69 13.86 0.17
CA MET A 131 18.61 15.00 0.25
C MET A 131 17.99 16.18 1.01
#